data_AF-A3UB55-F1
#
_entry.id   AF-A3UB55-F1
#
_cell.length_a   1.000
_cell.length_b   1.000
_cell.length_c   1.000
_cell.angle_alpha   90.00
_cell.angle_beta   90.00
_cell.angle_gamma   90.00
#
_symmetry.space_group_name_H-M   'P 1'
#
loop_
_entity.id
_entity.type
_entity.pdbx_description
1 polymer ?
#
loop_
_entity_poly.entity_id
_entity_poly.type
_entity_poly.pdbx_seq_one_letter_code
_entity_poly.pdbx_strand_id
1 'polypeptide(L)'
;MNDWLIYAVGFFAQLLFSGRTLHQWLTSEKKKKVVTPSLFWKLGLLAAFILLIYGYLRQDFAIILGQFFMYYIYVRNLQIQKVWDSFYNFFKVLILALPVLCVLGVVLFGTMDTEMLFKNEDIPFWLLSIGVVGQIVFSTRFIYQWLYSEARQKSSLPFGFWLLSLIGSVIVIFYALFRKDPVLFVGHFFGLIVYVRNIILIRNAKS
;
A
#
# COMPACT_ATOMS: atom_id res chain seq x y z
N MET A 1 7.90 -8.07 24.27
CA MET A 1 8.00 -9.03 23.15
C MET A 1 9.39 -8.94 22.56
N ASN A 2 9.96 -10.01 22.01
CA ASN A 2 11.27 -9.95 21.36
C ASN A 2 11.17 -9.10 20.08
N ASP A 3 11.98 -8.05 19.94
CA ASP A 3 11.96 -7.10 18.82
C ASP A 3 12.06 -7.79 17.45
N TRP A 4 12.77 -8.92 17.38
CA TRP A 4 12.88 -9.75 16.17
C TRP A 4 11.53 -10.29 15.68
N LEU A 5 10.63 -10.66 16.59
CA LEU A 5 9.30 -11.14 16.23
C LEU A 5 8.45 -10.01 15.65
N ILE A 6 8.58 -8.79 16.20
CA ILE A 6 7.86 -7.62 15.69
C ILE A 6 8.35 -7.30 14.26
N TYR A 7 9.66 -7.27 14.03
CA TYR A 7 10.20 -7.07 12.67
C TYR A 7 9.80 -8.17 11.69
N ALA A 8 9.77 -9.44 12.13
CA ALA A 8 9.34 -10.55 11.27
C ALA A 8 7.90 -10.36 10.75
N VAL A 9 6.97 -9.85 11.59
CA VAL A 9 5.60 -9.52 11.19
C VAL A 9 5.59 -8.45 10.09
N GLY A 10 6.37 -7.38 10.26
CA GLY A 10 6.48 -6.30 9.27
C GLY A 10 7.08 -6.79 7.93
N PHE A 11 8.16 -7.56 7.98
CA PHE A 11 8.77 -8.14 6.78
C PHE A 11 7.83 -9.11 6.06
N PHE A 12 7.06 -9.91 6.80
CA PHE A 12 6.09 -10.81 6.20
C PHE A 12 4.98 -10.05 5.46
N ALA A 13 4.47 -8.95 6.03
CA ALA A 13 3.56 -8.06 5.33
C ALA A 13 4.19 -7.47 4.05
N GLN A 14 5.46 -7.06 4.12
CA GLN A 14 6.18 -6.50 2.96
C GLN A 14 6.40 -7.55 1.85
N LEU A 15 6.65 -8.80 2.21
CA LEU A 15 6.74 -9.91 1.25
C LEU A 15 5.41 -10.11 0.53
N LEU A 16 4.28 -10.05 1.23
CA LEU A 16 2.95 -10.14 0.62
C LEU A 16 2.66 -8.95 -0.32
N PHE A 17 3.03 -7.72 0.07
CA PHE A 17 2.91 -6.54 -0.79
C PHE A 17 3.79 -6.60 -2.05
N SER A 18 4.98 -7.19 -1.93
CA SER A 18 5.88 -7.41 -3.05
C SER A 18 5.34 -8.52 -3.96
N GLY A 19 4.88 -9.63 -3.37
CA GLY A 19 4.28 -10.77 -4.05
C GLY A 19 3.07 -10.38 -4.90
N ARG A 20 2.17 -9.54 -4.40
CA ARG A 20 1.04 -9.03 -5.21
C ARG A 20 1.51 -8.29 -6.46
N THR A 21 2.56 -7.47 -6.32
CA THR A 21 3.06 -6.60 -7.40
C THR A 21 3.76 -7.45 -8.45
N LEU A 22 4.61 -8.39 -8.02
CA LEU A 22 5.27 -9.35 -8.90
C LEU A 22 4.25 -10.22 -9.65
N HIS A 23 3.26 -10.76 -8.94
CA HIS A 23 2.20 -11.55 -9.57
C HIS A 23 1.40 -10.73 -10.59
N GLN A 24 1.05 -9.48 -10.25
CA GLN A 24 0.36 -8.57 -11.18
C GLN A 24 1.19 -8.31 -12.44
N TRP A 25 2.49 -8.09 -12.28
CA TRP A 25 3.41 -7.93 -13.39
C TRP A 25 3.41 -9.19 -14.28
N LEU A 26 3.74 -10.35 -13.73
CA LEU A 26 3.81 -11.61 -14.47
C LEU A 26 2.51 -11.94 -15.20
N THR A 27 1.36 -11.71 -14.55
CA THR A 27 0.05 -11.94 -15.17
C THR A 27 -0.21 -10.98 -16.31
N SER A 28 0.20 -9.73 -16.16
CA SER A 28 0.06 -8.72 -17.21
C SER A 28 1.00 -8.96 -18.39
N GLU A 29 2.16 -9.58 -18.18
CA GLU A 29 3.04 -10.02 -19.28
C GLU A 29 2.38 -11.11 -20.10
N LYS A 30 1.92 -12.16 -19.43
CA LYS A 30 1.24 -13.28 -20.09
C LYS A 30 0.04 -12.83 -20.93
N LYS A 31 -0.69 -11.80 -20.46
CA LYS A 31 -1.88 -11.25 -21.12
C LYS A 31 -1.60 -10.08 -22.08
N LYS A 32 -0.34 -9.63 -22.19
CA LYS A 32 0.07 -8.43 -22.96
C LYS A 32 -0.79 -7.19 -22.72
N LYS A 33 -1.38 -7.09 -21.53
CA LYS A 33 -2.29 -6.02 -21.12
C LYS A 33 -2.20 -5.85 -19.61
N VAL A 34 -2.33 -4.60 -19.14
CA VAL A 34 -2.36 -4.33 -17.70
C VAL A 34 -3.64 -4.92 -17.15
N VAL A 35 -3.47 -5.95 -16.32
CA VAL A 35 -4.58 -6.60 -15.62
C VAL A 35 -4.50 -6.37 -14.13
N THR A 36 -5.65 -6.48 -13.49
CA THR A 36 -5.82 -6.36 -12.05
C THR A 36 -6.32 -7.70 -11.52
N PRO A 37 -5.44 -8.70 -11.32
CA PRO A 37 -5.87 -10.00 -10.82
C PRO A 37 -6.42 -9.85 -9.39
N SER A 38 -7.44 -10.63 -9.03
CA SER A 38 -8.03 -10.57 -7.69
C SER A 38 -7.04 -10.90 -6.58
N LEU A 39 -6.03 -11.74 -6.89
CA LEU A 39 -4.93 -12.03 -5.98
C LEU A 39 -4.16 -10.77 -5.54
N PHE A 40 -4.11 -9.73 -6.39
CA PHE A 40 -3.47 -8.46 -6.03
C PHE A 40 -4.13 -7.81 -4.80
N TRP A 41 -5.46 -7.83 -4.77
CA TRP A 41 -6.26 -7.28 -3.68
C TRP A 41 -6.33 -8.21 -2.48
N LYS A 42 -6.43 -9.52 -2.68
CA LYS A 42 -6.44 -10.51 -1.58
C LYS A 42 -5.13 -10.46 -0.77
N LEU A 43 -4.00 -10.49 -1.46
CA LEU A 43 -2.69 -10.37 -0.81
C LEU A 43 -2.50 -8.99 -0.17
N GLY A 44 -2.97 -7.92 -0.82
CA GLY A 44 -2.94 -6.57 -0.24
C GLY A 44 -3.77 -6.45 1.04
N LEU A 45 -4.96 -7.05 1.07
CA LEU A 45 -5.84 -7.08 2.24
C LEU A 45 -5.20 -7.82 3.42
N LEU A 46 -4.64 -9.00 3.15
CA LEU A 46 -3.93 -9.78 4.17
C LEU A 46 -2.68 -9.03 4.68
N ALA A 47 -1.90 -8.45 3.76
CA ALA A 47 -0.71 -7.67 4.12
C ALA A 47 -1.07 -6.44 4.98
N ALA A 48 -2.12 -5.71 4.62
CA ALA A 48 -2.58 -4.56 5.40
C ALA A 48 -3.07 -4.94 6.79
N PHE A 49 -3.74 -6.09 6.92
CA PHE A 49 -4.11 -6.62 8.24
C PHE A 49 -2.89 -6.90 9.11
N ILE A 50 -1.90 -7.60 8.56
CA ILE A 50 -0.66 -7.93 9.27
C ILE A 50 0.09 -6.64 9.63
N LEU A 51 0.08 -5.65 8.74
CA LEU A 51 0.73 -4.37 8.98
C LEU A 51 -0.01 -3.49 10.00
N LEU A 52 -1.34 -3.63 10.15
CA LEU A 52 -2.10 -3.05 11.25
C LEU A 52 -1.65 -3.62 12.60
N ILE A 53 -1.48 -4.94 12.68
CA ILE A 53 -0.93 -5.60 13.88
C ILE A 53 0.50 -5.11 14.14
N TYR A 54 1.33 -5.04 13.10
CA TYR A 54 2.69 -4.51 13.21
C TYR A 54 2.70 -3.07 13.74
N GLY A 55 1.87 -2.19 13.21
CA GLY A 55 1.73 -0.81 13.67
C GLY A 55 1.31 -0.74 15.14
N TYR A 56 0.37 -1.59 15.56
CA TYR A 56 -0.02 -1.71 16.97
C TYR A 56 1.16 -2.11 17.85
N LEU A 57 1.90 -3.16 17.47
CA LEU A 57 3.05 -3.65 18.22
C LEU A 57 4.20 -2.62 18.30
N ARG A 58 4.35 -1.79 17.27
CA ARG A 58 5.32 -0.68 17.21
C ARG A 58 4.83 0.60 17.87
N GLN A 59 3.57 0.64 18.33
CA GLN A 59 2.90 1.86 18.78
C GLN A 59 2.96 2.99 17.74
N ASP A 60 2.90 2.63 16.45
CA ASP A 60 3.01 3.57 15.33
C ASP A 60 1.63 3.87 14.74
N PHE A 61 1.09 5.02 15.13
CA PHE A 61 -0.21 5.49 14.67
C PHE A 61 -0.25 5.78 13.17
N ALA A 62 0.86 6.24 12.56
CA ALA A 62 0.89 6.55 11.13
C ALA A 62 0.73 5.28 10.28
N ILE A 63 1.36 4.18 10.68
CA ILE A 63 1.18 2.87 10.04
C ILE A 63 -0.28 2.43 10.14
N ILE A 64 -0.87 2.51 11.34
CA ILE A 64 -2.25 2.08 11.57
C ILE A 64 -3.22 2.89 10.73
N LEU A 65 -3.11 4.22 10.77
CA LEU A 65 -3.99 5.11 10.01
C LEU A 65 -3.86 4.86 8.50
N GLY A 66 -2.64 4.76 7.98
CA GLY A 66 -2.40 4.50 6.56
C GLY A 66 -3.00 3.16 6.11
N GLN A 67 -2.82 2.10 6.91
CA GLN A 67 -3.35 0.78 6.57
C GLN A 67 -4.86 0.70 6.75
N PHE A 68 -5.45 1.42 7.70
CA PHE A 68 -6.90 1.49 7.86
C PHE A 68 -7.60 1.91 6.55
N PHE A 69 -7.16 3.00 5.92
CA PHE A 69 -7.76 3.45 4.65
C PHE A 69 -7.48 2.48 3.50
N MET A 70 -6.23 2.01 3.38
CA MET A 70 -5.84 1.09 2.30
C MET A 70 -6.60 -0.23 2.38
N TYR A 71 -6.86 -0.72 3.59
CA TYR A 71 -7.61 -1.94 3.84
C TYR A 71 -9.00 -1.90 3.17
N TYR A 72 -9.75 -0.82 3.37
CA TYR A 72 -11.09 -0.68 2.78
C TYR A 72 -11.06 -0.51 1.26
N ILE A 73 -10.02 0.13 0.71
CA ILE A 73 -9.83 0.17 -0.75
C ILE A 73 -9.65 -1.25 -1.31
N TYR A 74 -8.95 -2.13 -0.61
CA TYR A 74 -8.79 -3.53 -1.01
C TYR A 74 -10.09 -4.31 -0.94
N VAL A 75 -10.85 -4.16 0.15
CA VAL A 75 -12.20 -4.76 0.27
C VAL A 75 -13.11 -4.29 -0.87
N ARG A 76 -13.14 -2.97 -1.12
CA ARG A 76 -14.00 -2.39 -2.15
C ARG A 76 -13.66 -2.90 -3.54
N ASN A 77 -12.37 -3.03 -3.85
CA ASN A 77 -11.96 -3.60 -5.13
C ASN A 77 -12.36 -5.09 -5.27
N LEU A 78 -12.34 -5.88 -4.20
CA LEU A 78 -12.83 -7.26 -4.21
C LEU A 78 -14.35 -7.34 -4.42
N GLN A 79 -15.11 -6.36 -3.90
CA GLN A 79 -16.54 -6.23 -4.15
C GLN A 79 -16.82 -5.90 -5.62
N ILE A 80 -16.12 -4.91 -6.18
CA ILE A 80 -16.25 -4.55 -7.60
C ILE A 80 -15.91 -5.74 -8.52
N GLN A 81 -14.97 -6.60 -8.12
CA GLN A 81 -14.62 -7.82 -8.86
C GLN A 81 -15.59 -8.99 -8.66
N LYS A 82 -16.65 -8.83 -7.86
CA LYS A 82 -17.61 -9.89 -7.47
C LYS A 82 -16.96 -11.10 -6.78
N VAL A 83 -15.72 -10.94 -6.30
CA VAL A 83 -15.00 -11.98 -5.54
C VAL A 83 -15.42 -11.96 -4.08
N TRP A 84 -15.81 -10.79 -3.57
CA TRP A 84 -16.31 -10.62 -2.21
C TRP A 84 -17.48 -11.54 -1.88
N ASP A 85 -18.38 -11.75 -2.85
CA ASP A 85 -19.62 -12.52 -2.64
C ASP A 85 -19.35 -14.00 -2.33
N SER A 86 -18.21 -14.53 -2.77
CA SER A 86 -17.77 -15.89 -2.46
C SER A 86 -17.40 -16.13 -0.99
N PHE A 87 -17.20 -15.08 -0.20
CA PHE A 87 -16.91 -15.22 1.23
C PHE A 87 -18.19 -15.44 2.04
N TYR A 88 -18.13 -16.29 3.07
CA TYR A 88 -19.24 -16.45 4.01
C TYR A 88 -19.51 -15.13 4.76
N ASN A 89 -20.78 -14.88 5.09
CA ASN A 89 -21.21 -13.63 5.73
C ASN A 89 -20.47 -13.34 7.05
N PHE A 90 -20.19 -14.38 7.84
CA PHE A 90 -19.37 -14.27 9.04
C PHE A 90 -17.99 -13.66 8.74
N PHE A 91 -17.28 -14.16 7.73
CA PHE A 91 -15.97 -13.63 7.34
C PHE A 91 -16.05 -12.23 6.76
N LYS A 92 -17.12 -11.87 6.04
CA LYS A 92 -17.33 -10.50 5.54
C LYS A 92 -17.42 -9.50 6.69
N VAL A 93 -18.23 -9.81 7.71
CA VAL A 93 -18.36 -8.96 8.91
C VAL A 93 -17.04 -8.90 9.66
N LEU A 94 -16.38 -10.04 9.86
CA LEU A 94 -15.08 -10.10 10.53
C LEU A 94 -14.04 -9.21 9.82
N ILE A 95 -13.86 -9.37 8.51
CA ILE A 95 -12.93 -8.57 7.70
C ILE A 95 -13.22 -7.08 7.84
N LEU A 96 -14.49 -6.66 7.75
CA LEU A 96 -14.87 -5.25 7.89
C LEU A 96 -14.63 -4.69 9.30
N ALA A 97 -14.83 -5.53 10.33
CA ALA A 97 -14.67 -5.13 11.73
C ALA A 97 -13.20 -5.04 12.16
N LEU A 98 -12.30 -5.86 11.60
CA LEU A 98 -10.91 -5.98 12.05
C LEU A 98 -10.16 -4.63 12.16
N PRO A 99 -10.12 -3.77 11.13
CA PRO A 99 -9.43 -2.48 11.26
C PRO A 99 -10.03 -1.58 12.35
N VAL A 100 -11.36 -1.58 12.50
CA VAL A 100 -12.06 -0.80 13.53
C VAL A 100 -11.72 -1.32 14.91
N LEU A 101 -11.75 -2.64 15.11
CA LEU A 101 -11.40 -3.27 16.39
C LEU A 101 -9.94 -2.98 16.77
N CYS A 102 -9.02 -2.99 15.81
CA CYS A 102 -7.62 -2.62 16.04
C CYS A 102 -7.50 -1.16 16.51
N VAL A 103 -8.16 -0.20 15.83
CA VAL A 103 -8.13 1.22 16.22
C VAL A 103 -8.82 1.44 17.57
N LEU A 104 -9.96 0.80 17.83
CA LEU A 104 -10.66 0.89 19.11
C LEU A 104 -9.80 0.35 20.25
N GLY A 105 -9.11 -0.78 20.06
CA GLY A 105 -8.19 -1.31 21.05
C GLY A 105 -7.10 -0.30 21.42
N VAL A 106 -6.50 0.34 20.43
CA VAL A 106 -5.50 1.40 20.65
C VAL A 106 -6.03 2.54 21.50
N VAL A 107 -7.19 3.07 21.12
CA VAL A 107 -7.78 4.25 21.76
C VAL A 107 -8.24 3.93 23.18
N LEU A 108 -8.87 2.77 23.39
CA LEU A 108 -9.44 2.38 24.68
C LEU A 108 -8.37 1.96 25.70
N PHE A 109 -7.28 1.33 25.25
CA PHE A 109 -6.22 0.88 26.14
C PHE A 109 -5.07 1.91 26.29
N GLY A 110 -5.19 3.08 25.65
CA GLY A 110 -4.31 4.24 25.88
C GLY A 110 -2.83 4.00 25.59
N THR A 111 -2.50 3.03 24.72
CA THR A 111 -1.11 2.55 24.58
C THR A 111 -0.23 3.43 23.68
N MET A 112 -0.81 4.40 22.95
CA MET A 112 -0.09 5.18 21.94
C MET A 112 0.20 6.60 22.38
N ASP A 113 1.49 6.90 22.44
CA ASP A 113 2.01 8.24 22.65
C ASP A 113 2.06 9.00 21.32
N THR A 114 1.16 9.96 21.14
CA THR A 114 1.07 10.77 19.91
C THR A 114 2.27 11.69 19.72
N GLU A 115 3.07 11.94 20.77
CA GLU A 115 4.24 12.81 20.69
C GLU A 115 5.39 12.21 19.85
N MET A 116 5.45 10.88 19.70
CA MET A 116 6.45 10.21 18.86
C MET A 116 6.23 10.42 17.36
N LEU A 117 5.04 10.86 16.92
CA LEU A 117 4.75 11.08 15.50
C LEU A 117 5.52 12.26 14.89
N PHE A 118 5.91 13.23 15.71
CA PHE A 118 6.50 14.49 15.26
C PHE A 118 7.95 14.70 15.70
N LYS A 119 8.52 13.78 16.50
CA LYS A 119 9.94 13.82 16.88
C LYS A 119 10.82 13.25 15.76
N ASN A 120 11.30 14.13 14.89
CA ASN A 120 12.41 13.84 13.97
C ASN A 120 13.31 15.07 13.91
N GLU A 121 14.22 15.21 14.87
CA GLU A 121 15.09 16.38 15.01
C GLU A 121 16.32 16.33 14.07
N ASP A 122 16.54 15.22 13.36
CA ASP A 122 17.79 14.97 12.62
C ASP A 122 17.69 15.15 11.08
N ILE A 123 16.58 15.70 10.55
CA ILE A 123 16.37 15.84 9.09
C ILE A 123 16.21 17.31 8.69
N PRO A 124 17.04 17.84 7.75
CA PRO A 124 16.83 19.18 7.21
C PRO A 124 15.40 19.35 6.65
N PHE A 125 14.75 20.46 6.99
CA PHE A 125 13.34 20.70 6.64
C PHE A 125 13.04 20.55 5.13
N TRP A 126 13.95 21.00 4.27
CA TRP A 126 13.80 20.86 2.82
C TRP A 126 13.77 19.38 2.38
N LEU A 127 14.60 18.54 3.00
CA LEU A 127 14.70 17.11 2.68
C LEU A 127 13.48 16.37 3.22
N LEU A 128 13.05 16.69 4.44
CA LEU A 128 11.81 16.17 5.03
C LEU A 128 10.60 16.50 4.14
N SER A 129 10.51 17.74 3.65
CA SER A 129 9.43 18.19 2.76
C SER A 129 9.36 17.36 1.48
N ILE A 130 10.51 17.08 0.85
CA ILE A 130 10.59 16.21 -0.34
C ILE A 130 10.09 14.80 -0.02
N GLY A 131 10.55 14.22 1.10
CA GLY A 131 10.11 12.90 1.54
C GLY A 131 8.59 12.83 1.73
N VAL A 132 8.01 13.82 2.42
CA VAL A 132 6.57 13.92 2.65
C VAL A 132 5.79 14.07 1.33
N VAL A 133 6.22 14.98 0.44
CA VAL A 133 5.57 15.16 -0.86
C VAL A 133 5.61 13.86 -1.69
N GLY A 134 6.76 13.18 -1.71
CA GLY A 134 6.92 11.90 -2.40
C GLY A 134 5.95 10.84 -1.87
N GLN A 135 5.83 10.72 -0.55
CA GLN A 135 4.92 9.77 0.09
C GLN A 135 3.44 10.13 -0.14
N ILE A 136 3.08 11.41 -0.12
CA ILE A 136 1.72 11.86 -0.43
C ILE A 136 1.36 11.48 -1.86
N VAL A 137 2.18 11.87 -2.85
CA VAL A 137 1.95 11.54 -4.27
C VAL A 137 1.83 10.03 -4.47
N PHE A 138 2.73 9.26 -3.85
CA PHE A 138 2.72 7.81 -3.93
C PHE A 138 1.48 7.17 -3.29
N SER A 139 0.96 7.75 -2.20
CA SER A 139 -0.22 7.24 -1.50
C SER A 139 -1.52 7.57 -2.24
N THR A 140 -1.61 8.78 -2.79
CA THR A 140 -2.79 9.26 -3.54
C THR A 140 -3.12 8.37 -4.75
N ARG A 141 -2.16 7.59 -5.28
CA ARG A 141 -2.43 6.63 -6.37
C ARG A 141 -3.60 5.69 -6.06
N PHE A 142 -3.73 5.23 -4.81
CA PHE A 142 -4.80 4.29 -4.44
C PHE A 142 -6.14 5.00 -4.34
N ILE A 143 -6.16 6.25 -3.88
CA ILE A 143 -7.36 7.10 -3.88
C ILE A 143 -7.80 7.34 -5.34
N TYR A 144 -6.88 7.73 -6.21
CA TYR A 144 -7.16 7.90 -7.64
C TYR A 144 -7.72 6.62 -8.27
N GLN A 145 -7.09 5.48 -7.98
CA GLN A 145 -7.52 4.17 -8.47
C GLN A 145 -8.91 3.79 -7.98
N TRP A 146 -9.20 4.05 -6.71
CA TRP A 146 -10.49 3.77 -6.11
C TRP A 146 -11.58 4.61 -6.78
N LEU A 147 -11.41 5.93 -6.84
CA LEU A 147 -12.35 6.83 -7.52
C LEU A 147 -12.57 6.43 -8.99
N TYR A 148 -11.50 6.09 -9.70
CA TYR A 148 -11.57 5.64 -11.09
C TYR A 148 -12.37 4.33 -11.25
N SER A 149 -12.16 3.37 -10.35
CA SER A 149 -12.82 2.06 -10.40
C SER A 149 -14.26 2.14 -9.95
N GLU A 150 -14.57 3.01 -8.99
CA GLU A 150 -15.92 3.28 -8.51
C GLU A 150 -16.77 3.92 -9.61
N ALA A 151 -16.25 4.95 -10.28
CA ALA A 151 -16.93 5.61 -11.39
C ALA A 151 -17.23 4.68 -12.59
N ARG A 152 -16.50 3.56 -12.72
CA ARG A 152 -16.62 2.61 -13.84
C ARG A 152 -17.17 1.25 -13.44
N GLN A 153 -17.42 1.03 -12.15
CA GLN A 153 -17.77 -0.26 -11.57
C GLN A 153 -16.86 -1.39 -12.08
N LYS A 154 -15.57 -1.08 -12.22
CA LYS A 154 -14.55 -2.01 -12.74
C LYS A 154 -13.23 -1.81 -12.03
N SER A 155 -12.80 -2.82 -11.29
CA SER A 155 -11.49 -2.81 -10.63
C SER A 155 -10.40 -2.84 -11.70
N SER A 156 -9.71 -1.71 -11.83
CA SER A 156 -8.64 -1.52 -12.80
C SER A 156 -7.50 -0.73 -12.18
N LEU A 157 -6.29 -0.91 -12.72
CA LEU A 157 -5.12 -0.10 -12.41
C LEU A 157 -4.87 0.84 -13.60
N PRO A 158 -5.54 2.02 -13.62
CA PRO A 158 -5.49 2.95 -14.75
C PRO A 158 -4.11 3.59 -14.92
N PHE A 159 -3.88 4.25 -16.06
CA PHE A 159 -2.65 5.00 -16.34
C PHE A 159 -2.25 5.94 -15.19
N GLY A 160 -3.21 6.70 -14.63
CA GLY A 160 -2.94 7.62 -13.52
C GLY A 160 -2.41 6.94 -12.26
N PHE A 161 -2.83 5.70 -11.95
CA PHE A 161 -2.27 4.94 -10.83
C PHE A 161 -0.77 4.69 -11.03
N TRP A 162 -0.37 4.29 -12.23
CA TRP A 162 1.03 4.00 -12.55
C TRP A 162 1.88 5.27 -12.67
N LEU A 163 1.31 6.34 -13.22
CA LEU A 163 1.99 7.63 -13.32
C LEU A 163 2.27 8.24 -11.94
N LEU A 164 1.27 8.25 -11.05
CA LEU A 164 1.44 8.70 -9.66
C LEU A 164 2.45 7.82 -8.92
N SER A 165 2.43 6.49 -9.15
CA SER A 165 3.42 5.58 -8.59
C SER A 165 4.84 5.90 -9.06
N LEU A 166 5.01 6.21 -10.35
CA LEU A 166 6.29 6.55 -10.94
C LEU A 166 6.84 7.86 -10.38
N ILE A 167 6.03 8.93 -10.40
CA ILE A 167 6.42 10.25 -9.88
C ILE A 167 6.76 10.15 -8.38
N GLY A 168 5.88 9.53 -7.59
CA GLY A 168 6.11 9.32 -6.16
C GLY A 168 7.39 8.54 -5.89
N SER A 169 7.63 7.42 -6.61
CA SER A 169 8.88 6.66 -6.46
C SER A 169 10.13 7.44 -6.83
N VAL A 170 10.11 8.25 -7.89
CA VAL A 170 11.28 9.07 -8.26
C VAL A 170 11.61 10.07 -7.16
N ILE A 171 10.60 10.74 -6.60
CA ILE A 171 10.79 11.68 -5.49
C ILE A 171 11.33 10.96 -4.24
N VAL A 172 10.78 9.79 -3.90
CA VAL A 172 11.24 9.01 -2.73
C VAL A 172 12.63 8.43 -2.94
N ILE A 173 13.00 8.00 -4.15
CA ILE A 173 14.37 7.56 -4.46
C ILE A 173 15.36 8.71 -4.27
N PHE A 174 15.02 9.91 -4.76
CA PHE A 174 15.85 11.10 -4.53
C PHE A 174 16.04 11.35 -3.03
N TYR A 175 14.95 11.37 -2.26
CA TYR A 175 15.01 11.46 -0.80
C TYR A 175 15.89 10.37 -0.16
N ALA A 176 15.74 9.11 -0.59
CA ALA A 176 16.48 7.96 -0.07
C ALA A 176 17.98 8.05 -0.32
N LEU A 177 18.40 8.59 -1.48
CA LEU A 177 19.82 8.80 -1.80
C LEU A 177 20.48 9.79 -0.83
N PHE A 178 19.81 10.91 -0.54
CA PHE A 178 20.32 11.89 0.44
C PHE A 178 20.32 11.34 1.86
N ARG A 179 19.33 10.52 2.21
CA ARG A 179 19.27 9.82 3.50
C ARG A 179 20.23 8.63 3.60
N LYS A 180 20.85 8.22 2.48
CA LYS A 180 21.60 6.96 2.34
C LYS A 180 20.81 5.75 2.86
N ASP A 181 19.51 5.73 2.59
CA ASP A 181 18.61 4.67 3.01
C ASP A 181 18.49 3.60 1.89
N PRO A 182 19.19 2.46 2.02
CA PRO A 182 19.18 1.42 0.99
C PRO A 182 17.83 0.73 0.86
N VAL A 183 17.01 0.71 1.92
CA VAL A 183 15.72 0.00 1.93
C VAL A 183 14.71 0.78 1.10
N LEU A 184 14.58 2.09 1.35
CA LEU A 184 13.73 2.96 0.54
C LEU A 184 14.17 2.98 -0.92
N PHE A 185 15.48 3.04 -1.17
CA PHE A 185 16.02 3.04 -2.52
C PHE A 185 15.64 1.76 -3.29
N VAL A 186 15.97 0.57 -2.76
CA VAL A 186 15.71 -0.70 -3.45
C VAL A 186 14.21 -0.94 -3.67
N GLY A 187 13.39 -0.66 -2.65
CA GLY A 187 11.94 -0.84 -2.75
C GLY A 187 11.30 0.02 -3.84
N HIS A 188 11.65 1.30 -3.89
CA HIS A 188 11.09 2.22 -4.89
C HIS A 188 11.72 2.02 -6.28
N PHE A 189 12.99 1.60 -6.36
CA PHE A 189 13.65 1.28 -7.63
C PHE A 189 13.03 0.06 -8.32
N PHE A 190 12.78 -1.03 -7.58
CA PHE A 190 12.03 -2.17 -8.10
C PHE A 190 10.64 -1.75 -8.59
N GLY A 191 9.94 -0.92 -7.81
CA GLY A 191 8.66 -0.34 -8.20
C GLY A 191 8.72 0.43 -9.51
N LEU A 192 9.76 1.25 -9.71
CA LEU A 192 9.95 2.06 -10.92
C LEU A 192 9.91 1.20 -12.19
N ILE A 193 10.63 0.07 -12.19
CA ILE A 193 10.65 -0.88 -13.31
C ILE A 193 9.23 -1.36 -13.63
N VAL A 194 8.49 -1.80 -12.61
CA VAL A 194 7.10 -2.26 -12.76
C VAL A 194 6.19 -1.15 -13.30
N TYR A 195 6.35 0.08 -12.82
CA TYR A 195 5.47 1.20 -13.17
C TYR A 195 5.71 1.68 -14.60
N VAL A 196 6.98 1.89 -14.99
CA VAL A 196 7.35 2.24 -16.37
C VAL A 196 6.85 1.18 -17.34
N ARG A 197 7.09 -0.10 -17.03
CA ARG A 197 6.64 -1.22 -17.85
C ARG A 197 5.11 -1.23 -18.02
N ASN A 198 4.33 -1.02 -16.94
CA ASN A 198 2.87 -0.98 -17.04
C ASN A 198 2.38 0.25 -17.84
N ILE A 199 3.07 1.39 -17.76
CA ILE A 199 2.78 2.57 -18.58
C ILE A 199 2.98 2.28 -20.07
N ILE A 200 4.12 1.68 -20.44
CA ILE A 200 4.41 1.29 -21.84
C ILE A 200 3.32 0.34 -22.35
N LEU A 201 2.98 -0.69 -21.57
CA LEU A 201 1.95 -1.65 -21.93
C LEU A 201 0.58 -1.00 -22.17
N ILE A 202 0.20 0.02 -21.37
CA ILE A 202 -1.04 0.78 -21.57
C ILE A 202 -1.00 1.63 -22.84
N ARG A 203 0.14 2.27 -23.13
CA ARG A 203 0.29 3.12 -24.32
C ARG A 203 0.25 2.29 -25.59
N ASN A 204 0.96 1.15 -25.61
CA ASN A 204 0.99 0.27 -26.77
C ASN A 204 -0.37 -0.37 -27.07
N ALA A 205 -1.21 -0.61 -26.05
CA ALA A 205 -2.56 -1.14 -26.23
C ALA A 205 -3.59 -0.10 -26.73
N LYS A 206 -3.22 1.19 -26.79
CA LYS A 206 -4.04 2.28 -27.34
C LYS A 206 -3.61 2.69 -28.75
N SER A 207 -2.43 2.26 -29.18
CA SER A 207 -1.94 2.38 -30.56
C SER A 207 -2.45 1.24 -31.42
#